data_AF-A0A0Q7NES6-F1
#
_entry.id   AF-A0A0Q7NES6-F1
#
_cell.length_a   1.000
_cell.length_b   1.000
_cell.length_c   1.000
_cell.angle_alpha   90.00
_cell.angle_beta   90.00
_cell.angle_gamma   90.00
#
_symmetry.space_group_name_H-M   'P 1'
#
loop_
_entity.id
_entity.type
_entity.pdbx_description
1 polymer ?
#
loop_
_entity_poly.entity_id
_entity_poly.type
_entity_poly.pdbx_seq_one_letter_code
_entity_poly.pdbx_strand_id
1 'polypeptide(L)'
;MDTDVSVALSDVTVRATVTGAGPTVLLLHAGGEDRRVWAPISARLAAGGLRTVAYDLRGHGESTGQATTLRALRDDVIAMVLREPTPIVVVGASIGGLAAIAALAEPTVAQRVVGLVLVDVVAWPDPDRVRAWLGDLGLGDSRADLVEDTLTWGPRLQATAAASDLPILLVHAERSPLSATDVDRFRAANPRVTVTEVSDVGHLVAREAPEELARILSACVPSWLAADPVVRGAFEFQRTLGTEQIEHPGGTLHAHLHRVHALTVEWNAAPRAQLAAICHASYGTDGFAHALLPAEDRGRLHTVIGADAEALVYLYGACDRERTYRDLGQRPLTVIDRFTGESRAIEGTDLRDFAELTIVNELDVARHASLSASTREGIRDLVRALASYAPTVAARALADPRDGGLPTIA
;
A
#
# COMPACT_ATOMS: atom_id res chain seq x y z
N MET A 1 25.19 -16.25 -1.95
CA MET A 1 26.48 -15.92 -2.59
C MET A 1 26.37 -14.46 -2.98
N ASP A 2 27.26 -13.63 -2.46
CA ASP A 2 27.24 -12.19 -2.72
C ASP A 2 27.94 -11.92 -4.05
N THR A 3 27.37 -11.04 -4.85
CA THR A 3 27.92 -10.68 -6.16
C THR A 3 28.08 -9.17 -6.22
N ASP A 4 29.31 -8.70 -6.28
CA ASP A 4 29.61 -7.28 -6.51
C ASP A 4 29.46 -6.95 -8.00
N VAL A 5 28.76 -5.86 -8.28
CA VAL A 5 28.44 -5.41 -9.63
C VAL A 5 28.75 -3.93 -9.81
N SER A 6 29.19 -3.59 -11.02
CA SER A 6 29.25 -2.21 -11.51
C SER A 6 28.06 -1.92 -12.38
N VAL A 7 27.39 -0.80 -12.11
CA VAL A 7 26.25 -0.35 -12.88
C VAL A 7 26.57 1.02 -13.46
N ALA A 8 26.72 1.10 -14.78
CA ALA A 8 26.76 2.38 -15.48
C ALA A 8 25.34 2.98 -15.50
N LEU A 9 25.19 4.13 -14.85
CA LEU A 9 24.03 5.02 -14.97
C LEU A 9 24.39 6.16 -15.95
N SER A 10 23.52 7.17 -16.05
CA SER A 10 23.62 8.24 -17.04
C SER A 10 25.00 8.92 -17.07
N ASP A 11 25.46 9.42 -15.93
CA ASP A 11 26.70 10.20 -15.77
C ASP A 11 27.63 9.63 -14.67
N VAL A 12 27.25 8.50 -14.06
CA VAL A 12 27.95 7.90 -12.93
C VAL A 12 28.01 6.38 -13.07
N THR A 13 29.09 5.77 -12.60
CA THR A 13 29.13 4.32 -12.36
C THR A 13 28.93 4.07 -10.88
N VAL A 14 27.83 3.42 -10.53
CA VAL A 14 27.54 3.03 -9.15
C VAL A 14 27.95 1.59 -8.89
N ARG A 15 28.37 1.30 -7.66
CA ARG A 15 28.71 -0.05 -7.20
C ARG A 15 27.58 -0.62 -6.39
N ALA A 16 27.35 -1.91 -6.52
CA ALA A 16 26.38 -2.61 -5.70
C ALA A 16 26.85 -4.01 -5.31
N THR A 17 26.30 -4.51 -4.21
CA THR A 17 26.40 -5.90 -3.80
C THR A 17 25.01 -6.51 -3.89
N VAL A 18 24.88 -7.58 -4.67
CA VAL A 18 23.65 -8.38 -4.79
C VAL A 18 23.76 -9.62 -3.92
N THR A 19 22.78 -9.83 -3.05
CA THR A 19 22.74 -10.99 -2.14
C THR A 19 21.37 -11.67 -2.21
N GLY A 20 21.35 -13.00 -2.29
CA GLY A 20 20.11 -13.77 -2.33
C GLY A 20 19.40 -13.78 -3.69
N ALA A 21 18.17 -14.27 -3.68
CA ALA A 21 17.29 -14.40 -4.84
C ALA A 21 15.83 -14.24 -4.37
N GLY A 22 14.93 -13.86 -5.30
CA GLY A 22 13.52 -13.58 -4.98
C GLY A 22 13.14 -12.12 -5.22
N PRO A 23 12.02 -11.65 -4.64
CA PRO A 23 11.60 -10.25 -4.71
C PRO A 23 12.67 -9.28 -4.19
N THR A 24 12.75 -8.09 -4.79
CA THR A 24 13.90 -7.19 -4.58
C THR A 24 13.69 -6.22 -3.42
N VAL A 25 14.70 -6.10 -2.58
CA VAL A 25 14.87 -5.03 -1.58
C VAL A 25 16.08 -4.20 -1.95
N LEU A 26 15.86 -2.94 -2.30
CA LEU A 26 16.91 -2.01 -2.68
C LEU A 26 17.36 -1.23 -1.44
N LEU A 27 18.66 -1.26 -1.13
CA LEU A 27 19.22 -0.71 0.10
C LEU A 27 20.15 0.49 -0.20
N LEU A 28 19.85 1.64 0.41
CA LEU A 28 20.54 2.92 0.22
C LEU A 28 21.10 3.44 1.54
N HIS A 29 22.43 3.54 1.66
CA HIS A 29 23.13 3.88 2.90
C HIS A 29 23.03 5.37 3.27
N ALA A 30 23.42 5.71 4.51
CA ALA A 30 23.52 7.09 4.99
C ALA A 30 24.79 7.80 4.50
N GLY A 31 24.83 9.13 4.57
CA GLY A 31 25.98 9.91 4.09
C GLY A 31 27.26 9.57 4.84
N GLY A 32 28.34 9.26 4.14
CA GLY A 32 29.62 8.85 4.74
C GLY A 32 29.74 7.37 5.05
N GLU A 33 28.74 6.58 4.71
CA GLU A 33 28.81 5.12 4.68
C GLU A 33 28.96 4.63 3.23
N ASP A 34 28.94 3.31 3.06
CA ASP A 34 28.91 2.62 1.78
C ASP A 34 28.06 1.34 1.90
N ARG A 35 27.85 0.63 0.79
CA ARG A 35 26.98 -0.54 0.67
C ARG A 35 27.28 -1.64 1.68
N ARG A 36 28.51 -1.73 2.19
CA ARG A 36 28.95 -2.82 3.09
C ARG A 36 28.26 -2.76 4.45
N VAL A 37 27.74 -1.59 4.85
CA VAL A 37 26.92 -1.47 6.08
C VAL A 37 25.70 -2.41 6.05
N TRP A 38 25.21 -2.74 4.84
CA TRP A 38 24.05 -3.60 4.65
C TRP A 38 24.36 -5.10 4.67
N ALA A 39 25.61 -5.53 4.79
CA ALA A 39 25.97 -6.93 4.65
C ALA A 39 25.25 -7.86 5.67
N PRO A 40 25.19 -7.54 6.99
CA PRO A 40 24.48 -8.39 7.95
C PRO A 40 22.96 -8.43 7.68
N ILE A 41 22.38 -7.29 7.31
CA ILE A 41 20.96 -7.17 6.96
C ILE A 41 20.66 -8.00 5.71
N SER A 42 21.49 -7.88 4.68
CA SER A 42 21.36 -8.60 3.41
C SER A 42 21.42 -10.10 3.61
N ALA A 43 22.36 -10.60 4.42
CA ALA A 43 22.45 -12.02 4.75
C ALA A 43 21.16 -12.53 5.41
N ARG A 44 20.58 -11.76 6.35
CA ARG A 44 19.36 -12.14 7.07
C ARG A 44 18.12 -12.12 6.18
N LEU A 45 17.97 -11.12 5.31
CA LEU A 45 16.87 -11.02 4.35
C LEU A 45 16.98 -12.09 3.27
N ALA A 46 18.18 -12.39 2.78
CA ALA A 46 18.41 -13.46 1.82
C ALA A 46 18.10 -14.85 2.39
N ALA A 47 18.40 -15.09 3.68
CA ALA A 47 17.96 -16.30 4.37
C ALA A 47 16.42 -16.43 4.43
N GLY A 48 15.70 -15.31 4.33
CA GLY A 48 14.24 -15.25 4.21
C GLY A 48 13.70 -15.36 2.78
N GLY A 49 14.55 -15.63 1.77
CA GLY A 49 14.14 -15.77 0.37
C GLY A 49 13.95 -14.45 -0.37
N LEU A 50 14.57 -13.37 0.11
CA LEU A 50 14.58 -12.08 -0.57
C LEU A 50 15.89 -11.86 -1.32
N ARG A 51 15.83 -11.06 -2.38
CA ARG A 51 17.02 -10.54 -3.07
C ARG A 51 17.29 -9.13 -2.56
N THR A 52 18.49 -8.86 -2.06
CA THR A 52 18.91 -7.50 -1.74
C THR A 52 19.86 -6.95 -2.79
N VAL A 53 19.78 -5.65 -3.03
CA VAL A 53 20.76 -4.89 -3.83
C VAL A 53 21.18 -3.67 -3.02
N ALA A 54 22.36 -3.74 -2.43
CA ALA A 54 22.93 -2.65 -1.64
C ALA A 54 23.82 -1.80 -2.55
N TYR A 55 23.45 -0.54 -2.76
CA TYR A 55 24.19 0.39 -3.62
C TYR A 55 25.10 1.32 -2.82
N ASP A 56 26.29 1.57 -3.35
CA ASP A 56 27.10 2.75 -3.03
C ASP A 56 26.47 3.94 -3.76
N LEU A 57 26.00 4.94 -3.02
CA LEU A 57 25.51 6.20 -3.59
C LEU A 57 26.64 6.92 -4.35
N ARG A 58 26.31 7.82 -5.29
CA ARG A 58 27.36 8.54 -6.04
C ARG A 58 28.35 9.23 -5.10
N GLY A 59 29.63 9.19 -5.45
CA GLY A 59 30.72 9.73 -4.63
C GLY A 59 30.96 9.03 -3.29
N HIS A 60 30.34 7.87 -3.05
CA HIS A 60 30.56 7.06 -1.85
C HIS A 60 31.13 5.69 -2.22
N GLY A 61 31.82 5.06 -1.27
CA GLY A 61 32.43 3.74 -1.45
C GLY A 61 33.29 3.68 -2.70
N GLU A 62 32.94 2.78 -3.62
CA GLU A 62 33.63 2.56 -4.89
C GLU A 62 32.86 3.13 -6.10
N SER A 63 31.76 3.86 -5.86
CA SER A 63 31.01 4.59 -6.89
C SER A 63 31.75 5.85 -7.33
N THR A 64 31.62 6.20 -8.61
CA THR A 64 32.25 7.42 -9.17
C THR A 64 31.42 8.67 -8.85
N GLY A 65 31.88 9.84 -9.32
CA GLY A 65 31.14 11.10 -9.25
C GLY A 65 31.19 11.77 -7.87
N GLN A 66 30.32 12.75 -7.66
CA GLN A 66 30.19 13.49 -6.41
C GLN A 66 28.72 13.71 -6.06
N ALA A 67 28.33 13.46 -4.81
CA ALA A 67 27.00 13.73 -4.31
C ALA A 67 26.89 15.21 -3.88
N THR A 68 26.68 16.11 -4.83
CA THR A 68 26.57 17.56 -4.54
C THR A 68 25.13 18.06 -4.46
N THR A 69 24.15 17.32 -5.01
CA THR A 69 22.73 17.69 -4.95
C THR A 69 21.84 16.47 -4.70
N LEU A 70 20.70 16.70 -4.04
CA LEU A 70 19.66 15.68 -3.87
C LEU A 70 19.06 15.27 -5.21
N ARG A 71 19.00 16.19 -6.19
CA ARG A 71 18.54 15.87 -7.56
C ARG A 71 19.37 14.75 -8.19
N ALA A 72 20.69 14.84 -8.09
CA ALA A 72 21.58 13.83 -8.67
C ALA A 72 21.41 12.45 -8.00
N LEU A 73 21.28 12.44 -6.67
CA LEU A 73 21.01 11.21 -5.92
C LEU A 73 19.63 10.62 -6.26
N ARG A 74 18.60 11.47 -6.38
CA ARG A 74 17.26 11.07 -6.83
C ARG A 74 17.33 10.41 -8.22
N ASP A 75 18.03 11.03 -9.17
CA ASP A 75 18.14 10.53 -10.54
C ASP A 75 18.84 9.17 -10.61
N ASP A 76 19.84 8.97 -9.76
CA ASP A 76 20.45 7.65 -9.58
C ASP A 76 19.47 6.63 -9.03
N VAL A 77 18.71 6.97 -7.99
CA VAL A 77 17.73 6.06 -7.38
C VAL A 77 16.62 5.69 -8.38
N ILE A 78 16.15 6.65 -9.19
CA ILE A 78 15.20 6.37 -10.29
C ILE A 78 15.81 5.32 -11.24
N ALA A 79 17.05 5.53 -11.68
CA ALA A 79 17.71 4.62 -12.60
C ALA A 79 17.99 3.24 -11.96
N MET A 80 18.33 3.18 -10.67
CA MET A 80 18.49 1.93 -9.93
C MET A 80 17.17 1.16 -9.86
N VAL A 81 16.07 1.81 -9.44
CA VAL A 81 14.75 1.16 -9.33
C VAL A 81 14.26 0.62 -10.68
N LEU A 82 14.42 1.39 -11.77
CA LEU A 82 13.96 0.99 -13.10
C LEU A 82 14.71 -0.23 -13.67
N ARG A 83 15.89 -0.56 -13.13
CA ARG A 83 16.68 -1.72 -13.56
C ARG A 83 16.30 -3.01 -12.85
N GLU A 84 15.63 -2.92 -11.70
CA GLU A 84 15.29 -4.09 -10.90
C GLU A 84 13.93 -4.68 -11.30
N PRO A 85 13.73 -6.00 -11.11
CA PRO A 85 12.44 -6.62 -11.30
C PRO A 85 11.43 -6.10 -10.25
N THR A 86 10.22 -5.80 -10.71
CA THR A 86 9.07 -5.44 -9.85
C THR A 86 8.43 -6.71 -9.24
N PRO A 87 7.87 -6.66 -8.02
CA PRO A 87 7.81 -5.53 -7.09
C PRO A 87 9.12 -5.27 -6.32
N ILE A 88 9.33 -4.03 -5.89
CA ILE A 88 10.54 -3.58 -5.16
C ILE A 88 10.14 -2.93 -3.84
N VAL A 89 10.83 -3.25 -2.73
CA VAL A 89 10.81 -2.43 -1.52
C VAL A 89 12.10 -1.62 -1.46
N VAL A 90 12.00 -0.33 -1.14
CA VAL A 90 13.18 0.54 -0.99
C VAL A 90 13.41 0.81 0.50
N VAL A 91 14.63 0.57 0.97
CA VAL A 91 15.09 0.91 2.32
C VAL A 91 16.17 1.96 2.18
N GLY A 92 15.96 3.15 2.75
CA GLY A 92 16.91 4.25 2.68
C GLY A 92 17.22 4.83 4.05
N ALA A 93 18.50 4.94 4.38
CA ALA A 93 18.98 5.57 5.59
C ALA A 93 19.40 7.02 5.33
N SER A 94 18.98 7.95 6.19
CA SER A 94 19.40 9.36 6.10
C SER A 94 19.22 9.93 4.68
N ILE A 95 20.29 10.43 4.05
CA ILE A 95 20.26 10.95 2.67
C ILE A 95 19.75 9.93 1.63
N GLY A 96 20.02 8.63 1.81
CA GLY A 96 19.49 7.57 0.95
C GLY A 96 17.96 7.48 1.03
N GLY A 97 17.39 7.73 2.21
CA GLY A 97 15.93 7.82 2.42
C GLY A 97 15.32 9.06 1.76
N LEU A 98 15.97 10.22 1.87
CA LEU A 98 15.52 11.45 1.20
C LEU A 98 15.55 11.31 -0.34
N ALA A 99 16.60 10.68 -0.87
CA ALA A 99 16.70 10.39 -2.31
C ALA A 99 15.61 9.42 -2.77
N ALA A 100 15.27 8.41 -1.96
CA ALA A 100 14.15 7.51 -2.22
C ALA A 100 12.80 8.22 -2.23
N ILE A 101 12.52 9.09 -1.24
CA ILE A 101 11.30 9.92 -1.23
C ILE A 101 11.26 10.79 -2.49
N ALA A 102 12.35 11.45 -2.85
CA ALA A 102 12.41 12.29 -4.05
C ALA A 102 12.13 11.48 -5.33
N ALA A 103 12.61 10.24 -5.41
CA ALA A 103 12.42 9.38 -6.57
C ALA A 103 10.97 8.90 -6.71
N LEU A 104 10.23 8.75 -5.60
CA LEU A 104 8.80 8.38 -5.63
C LEU A 104 7.90 9.42 -6.29
N ALA A 105 8.38 10.66 -6.49
CA ALA A 105 7.64 11.64 -7.28
C ALA A 105 7.54 11.26 -8.77
N GLU A 106 8.42 10.38 -9.26
CA GLU A 106 8.35 9.86 -10.64
C GLU A 106 7.33 8.72 -10.73
N PRO A 107 6.28 8.84 -11.56
CA PRO A 107 5.22 7.82 -11.64
C PRO A 107 5.71 6.42 -11.98
N THR A 108 6.76 6.31 -12.80
CA THR A 108 7.36 5.02 -13.19
C THR A 108 8.09 4.32 -12.03
N VAL A 109 8.57 5.09 -11.05
CA VAL A 109 9.14 4.57 -9.80
C VAL A 109 8.01 4.19 -8.85
N ALA A 110 7.02 5.08 -8.66
CA ALA A 110 5.88 4.85 -7.78
C ALA A 110 5.12 3.56 -8.12
N GLN A 111 4.98 3.22 -9.41
CA GLN A 111 4.34 1.98 -9.86
C GLN A 111 5.13 0.69 -9.57
N ARG A 112 6.43 0.79 -9.28
CA ARG A 112 7.32 -0.37 -9.06
C ARG A 112 7.64 -0.59 -7.58
N VAL A 113 7.68 0.49 -6.81
CA VAL A 113 7.95 0.43 -5.37
C VAL A 113 6.67 0.05 -4.65
N VAL A 114 6.76 -0.87 -3.70
CA VAL A 114 5.59 -1.43 -2.98
C VAL A 114 5.63 -1.19 -1.48
N GLY A 115 6.71 -0.56 -1.01
CA GLY A 115 6.91 -0.14 0.35
C GLY A 115 8.19 0.66 0.48
N LEU A 116 8.20 1.59 1.43
CA LEU A 116 9.34 2.43 1.73
C LEU A 116 9.71 2.28 3.21
N VAL A 117 10.96 1.97 3.49
CA VAL A 117 11.51 2.03 4.84
C VAL A 117 12.50 3.18 4.93
N LEU A 118 12.23 4.09 5.85
CA LEU A 118 13.11 5.22 6.17
C LEU A 118 13.84 4.90 7.46
N VAL A 119 15.18 4.84 7.39
CA VAL A 119 16.02 4.56 8.55
C VAL A 119 16.58 5.88 9.08
N ASP A 120 16.04 6.28 10.22
CA ASP A 120 16.32 7.49 10.98
C ASP A 120 16.29 8.79 10.16
N VAL A 121 15.27 8.95 9.32
CA VAL A 121 15.06 10.15 8.51
C VAL A 121 13.58 10.38 8.23
N VAL A 122 13.14 11.63 8.27
CA VAL A 122 11.80 12.04 7.84
C VAL A 122 11.90 12.93 6.61
N ALA A 123 10.79 13.11 5.89
CA ALA A 123 10.78 13.89 4.65
C ALA A 123 11.17 15.36 4.85
N TRP A 124 10.86 15.95 6.02
CA TRP A 124 11.17 17.35 6.29
C TRP A 124 11.52 17.60 7.78
N PRO A 125 12.76 17.28 8.18
CA PRO A 125 13.24 17.56 9.53
C PRO A 125 13.49 19.07 9.71
N ASP A 126 13.52 19.52 10.96
CA ASP A 126 13.94 20.88 11.32
C ASP A 126 15.36 21.20 10.76
N PRO A 127 15.48 22.18 9.84
CA PRO A 127 16.77 22.51 9.21
C PRO A 127 17.84 22.98 10.19
N ASP A 128 17.48 23.74 11.22
CA ASP A 128 18.44 24.30 12.17
C ASP A 128 18.99 23.21 13.09
N ARG A 129 18.14 22.24 13.46
CA ARG A 129 18.55 21.04 14.19
C ARG A 129 19.52 20.18 13.37
N VAL A 130 19.22 19.98 12.08
CA VAL A 130 20.11 19.24 11.18
C VAL A 130 21.47 19.92 11.07
N ARG A 131 21.50 21.24 10.89
CA ARG A 131 22.76 22.02 10.82
C ARG A 131 23.56 21.93 12.12
N ALA A 132 22.91 22.12 13.26
CA ALA A 132 23.57 22.04 14.56
C ALA A 132 24.21 20.66 14.78
N TRP A 133 23.45 19.60 14.55
CA TRP A 133 23.94 18.22 14.70
C TRP A 133 25.11 17.90 13.75
N LEU A 134 25.03 18.32 12.48
CA LEU A 134 26.14 18.15 11.53
C LEU A 134 27.37 18.98 11.91
N GLY A 135 27.17 20.16 12.49
CA GLY A 135 28.21 21.00 13.06
C GLY A 135 28.95 20.30 14.20
N ASP A 136 28.20 19.70 15.13
CA ASP A 136 28.75 18.94 16.26
C ASP A 136 29.56 17.72 15.81
N LEU A 137 29.23 17.14 14.65
CA LEU A 137 30.00 16.06 14.02
C LEU A 137 31.21 16.54 13.21
N GLY A 138 31.43 17.85 13.08
CA GLY A 138 32.50 18.41 12.25
C GLY A 138 32.28 18.21 10.74
N LEU A 139 31.04 17.91 10.32
CA LEU A 139 30.68 17.61 8.93
C LEU A 139 30.14 18.83 8.17
N GLY A 140 29.94 19.96 8.85
CA GLY A 140 29.35 21.18 8.30
C GLY A 140 30.02 21.65 7.01
N ASP A 141 31.35 21.78 6.98
CA ASP A 141 32.07 22.37 5.84
C ASP A 141 32.27 21.39 4.67
N SER A 142 32.58 20.12 4.96
CA SER A 142 32.91 19.13 3.92
C SER A 142 31.71 18.67 3.07
N ARG A 143 30.48 18.93 3.54
CA ARG A 143 29.22 18.51 2.91
C ARG A 143 28.20 19.64 2.80
N ALA A 144 28.61 20.89 3.01
CA ALA A 144 27.73 22.05 3.06
C ALA A 144 26.79 22.12 1.85
N ASP A 145 27.33 21.97 0.64
CA ASP A 145 26.57 22.09 -0.59
C ASP A 145 25.42 21.08 -0.68
N LEU A 146 25.70 19.80 -0.41
CA LEU A 146 24.68 18.75 -0.44
C LEU A 146 23.64 18.96 0.65
N VAL A 147 24.08 19.32 1.86
CA VAL A 147 23.19 19.51 3.01
C VAL A 147 22.23 20.68 2.74
N GLU A 148 22.76 21.83 2.34
CA GLU A 148 21.94 23.00 2.07
C GLU A 148 21.02 22.78 0.87
N ASP A 149 21.50 22.15 -0.23
CA ASP A 149 20.63 21.75 -1.35
C ASP A 149 19.50 20.84 -0.86
N THR A 150 19.82 19.79 -0.10
CA THR A 150 18.85 18.83 0.44
C THR A 150 17.78 19.50 1.31
N LEU A 151 18.17 20.44 2.17
CA LEU A 151 17.24 21.18 3.03
C LEU A 151 16.24 22.02 2.22
N THR A 152 16.61 22.50 1.02
CA THR A 152 15.67 23.22 0.13
C THR A 152 14.56 22.33 -0.42
N TRP A 153 14.74 21.00 -0.42
CA TRP A 153 13.75 20.05 -0.93
C TRP A 153 12.65 19.70 0.08
N GLY A 154 12.80 20.05 1.35
CA GLY A 154 11.92 19.64 2.45
C GLY A 154 10.41 19.68 2.12
N PRO A 155 9.85 20.83 1.69
CA PRO A 155 8.44 20.93 1.32
C PRO A 155 8.02 19.97 0.20
N ARG A 156 8.89 19.73 -0.79
CA ARG A 156 8.62 18.80 -1.90
C ARG A 156 8.63 17.35 -1.42
N LEU A 157 9.62 16.98 -0.62
CA LEU A 157 9.71 15.63 -0.04
C LEU A 157 8.50 15.35 0.85
N GLN A 158 8.10 16.33 1.66
CA GLN A 158 6.91 16.24 2.50
C GLN A 158 5.65 16.02 1.66
N ALA A 159 5.48 16.77 0.57
CA ALA A 159 4.35 16.59 -0.34
C ALA A 159 4.35 15.21 -1.02
N THR A 160 5.51 14.74 -1.48
CA THR A 160 5.64 13.40 -2.08
C THR A 160 5.32 12.30 -1.07
N ALA A 161 5.85 12.39 0.15
CA ALA A 161 5.56 11.41 1.19
C ALA A 161 4.09 11.48 1.64
N ALA A 162 3.50 12.66 1.75
CA ALA A 162 2.09 12.85 2.09
C ALA A 162 1.14 12.25 1.02
N ALA A 163 1.48 12.40 -0.26
CA ALA A 163 0.70 11.86 -1.37
C ALA A 163 0.96 10.37 -1.65
N SER A 164 1.95 9.75 -1.00
CA SER A 164 2.33 8.37 -1.26
C SER A 164 1.31 7.38 -0.73
N ASP A 165 0.95 6.41 -1.59
CA ASP A 165 0.05 5.32 -1.24
C ASP A 165 0.75 4.06 -0.69
N LEU A 166 2.07 4.12 -0.64
CA LEU A 166 2.88 3.04 -0.15
C LEU A 166 2.76 2.92 1.38
N PRO A 167 2.84 1.70 1.93
CA PRO A 167 3.17 1.56 3.34
C PRO A 167 4.58 2.16 3.57
N ILE A 168 4.67 3.06 4.55
CA ILE A 168 5.93 3.70 4.95
C ILE A 168 6.24 3.26 6.38
N LEU A 169 7.42 2.70 6.60
CA LEU A 169 7.94 2.43 7.94
C LEU A 169 9.08 3.40 8.22
N LEU A 170 8.95 4.19 9.28
CA LEU A 170 10.05 4.91 9.89
C LEU A 170 10.67 4.05 10.99
N VAL A 171 11.93 3.68 10.82
CA VAL A 171 12.76 3.10 11.89
C VAL A 171 13.49 4.26 12.56
N HIS A 172 13.04 4.63 13.77
CA HIS A 172 13.54 5.79 14.51
C HIS A 172 14.52 5.36 15.59
N ALA A 173 15.68 6.01 15.66
CA ALA A 173 16.65 5.74 16.73
C ALA A 173 16.28 6.50 18.01
N GLU A 174 16.43 5.87 19.18
CA GLU A 174 16.20 6.53 20.47
C GLU A 174 17.09 7.78 20.67
N ARG A 175 18.35 7.72 20.22
CA ARG A 175 19.29 8.87 20.28
C ARG A 175 19.38 9.60 18.94
N SER A 176 18.29 9.64 18.18
CA SER A 176 18.20 10.34 16.89
C SER A 176 18.39 11.84 17.04
N PRO A 177 18.99 12.53 16.03
CA PRO A 177 18.91 13.97 15.92
C PRO A 177 17.50 14.48 15.56
N LEU A 178 16.56 13.61 15.18
CA LEU A 178 15.17 13.99 14.92
C LEU A 178 14.43 14.21 16.24
N SER A 179 13.60 15.24 16.29
CA SER A 179 12.72 15.46 17.45
C SER A 179 11.43 14.64 17.33
N ALA A 180 10.76 14.41 18.47
CA ALA A 180 9.41 13.84 18.48
C ALA A 180 8.43 14.65 17.61
N THR A 181 8.60 15.98 17.55
CA THR A 181 7.81 16.85 16.68
C THR A 181 8.03 16.58 15.19
N ASP A 182 9.25 16.25 14.76
CA ASP A 182 9.54 15.88 13.37
C ASP A 182 8.84 14.56 13.01
N VAL A 183 8.90 13.58 13.91
CA VAL A 183 8.24 12.27 13.75
C VAL A 183 6.73 12.42 13.72
N ASP A 184 6.14 13.16 14.65
CA ASP A 184 4.69 13.37 14.73
C ASP A 184 4.16 14.12 13.51
N ARG A 185 4.87 15.15 13.04
CA ARG A 185 4.52 15.86 11.80
C ARG A 185 4.53 14.92 10.60
N PHE A 186 5.51 14.03 10.52
CA PHE A 186 5.61 13.06 9.43
C PHE A 186 4.46 12.04 9.48
N ARG A 187 4.14 11.49 10.65
CA ARG A 187 2.99 10.60 10.86
C ARG A 187 1.66 11.26 10.54
N ALA A 188 1.48 12.51 10.94
CA ALA A 188 0.25 13.26 10.70
C ALA A 188 0.04 13.55 9.20
N ALA A 189 1.11 13.65 8.42
CA ALA A 189 1.03 13.95 7.00
C ALA A 189 0.67 12.76 6.11
N ASN A 190 0.90 11.52 6.58
CA ASN A 190 0.47 10.33 5.87
C ASN A 190 0.04 9.22 6.86
N PRO A 191 -1.23 8.79 6.85
CA PRO A 191 -1.74 7.77 7.78
C PRO A 191 -1.11 6.38 7.60
N ARG A 192 -0.39 6.14 6.50
CA ARG A 192 0.34 4.89 6.25
C ARG A 192 1.75 4.88 6.84
N VAL A 193 2.19 5.97 7.46
CA VAL A 193 3.46 6.03 8.19
C VAL A 193 3.29 5.30 9.53
N THR A 194 3.97 4.17 9.64
CA THR A 194 4.18 3.47 10.91
C THR A 194 5.57 3.79 11.44
N VAL A 195 5.73 3.78 12.76
CA VAL A 195 7.02 4.08 13.40
C VAL A 195 7.40 2.93 14.31
N THR A 196 8.64 2.48 14.20
CA THR A 196 9.26 1.55 15.13
C THR A 196 10.51 2.20 15.68
N GLU A 197 10.59 2.31 17.00
CA GLU A 197 11.76 2.84 17.69
C GLU A 197 12.78 1.72 17.94
N VAL A 198 14.07 2.05 17.82
CA VAL A 198 15.19 1.18 18.17
C VAL A 198 15.94 1.81 19.34
N SER A 199 15.98 1.10 20.46
CA SER A 199 16.61 1.56 21.70
C SER A 199 18.14 1.52 21.63
N ASP A 200 18.79 2.35 22.45
CA ASP A 200 20.24 2.37 22.66
C ASP A 200 21.12 2.62 21.42
N VAL A 201 20.55 3.14 20.34
CA VAL A 201 21.25 3.46 19.08
C VAL A 201 21.16 4.94 18.73
N GLY A 202 22.21 5.44 18.06
CA GLY A 202 22.21 6.75 17.40
C GLY A 202 21.69 6.69 15.96
N HIS A 203 22.00 7.74 15.21
CA HIS A 203 21.49 7.98 13.85
C HIS A 203 21.80 6.84 12.85
N LEU A 204 22.86 6.06 13.07
CA LEU A 204 23.39 5.13 12.08
C LEU A 204 22.97 3.70 12.42
N VAL A 205 21.64 3.50 12.51
CA VAL A 205 20.99 2.25 12.95
C VAL A 205 21.46 1.03 12.16
N ALA A 206 21.67 1.14 10.85
CA ALA A 206 22.15 0.03 10.02
C ALA A 206 23.54 -0.46 10.44
N ARG A 207 24.38 0.42 10.99
CA ARG A 207 25.71 0.10 11.52
C ARG A 207 25.69 -0.26 13.00
N GLU A 208 24.87 0.44 13.78
CA GLU A 208 24.84 0.34 15.24
C GLU A 208 24.02 -0.84 15.76
N ALA A 209 22.93 -1.21 15.06
CA ALA A 209 22.08 -2.36 15.38
C ALA A 209 21.60 -3.11 14.12
N PRO A 210 22.52 -3.68 13.32
CA PRO A 210 22.17 -4.34 12.07
C PRO A 210 21.21 -5.51 12.26
N GLU A 211 21.35 -6.30 13.33
CA GLU A 211 20.51 -7.46 13.61
C GLU A 211 19.07 -7.05 13.92
N GLU A 212 18.89 -5.96 14.66
CA GLU A 212 17.57 -5.45 15.02
C GLU A 212 16.88 -4.82 13.81
N LEU A 213 17.60 -4.03 13.01
CA LEU A 213 17.09 -3.53 11.74
C LEU A 213 16.69 -4.69 10.81
N ALA A 214 17.52 -5.73 10.71
CA ALA A 214 17.20 -6.91 9.90
C ALA A 214 15.95 -7.65 10.40
N ARG A 215 15.74 -7.72 11.72
CA ARG A 215 14.54 -8.30 12.34
C ARG A 215 13.29 -7.50 11.97
N ILE A 216 13.35 -6.17 12.08
CA ILE A 216 12.27 -5.26 11.71
C ILE A 216 11.91 -5.42 10.24
N LEU A 217 12.90 -5.37 9.35
CA LEU A 217 12.69 -5.53 7.91
C LEU A 217 12.11 -6.91 7.55
N SER A 218 12.60 -7.97 8.19
CA SER A 218 12.09 -9.34 7.97
C SER A 218 10.62 -9.50 8.36
N ALA A 219 10.10 -8.64 9.24
CA ALA A 219 8.71 -8.71 9.70
C ALA A 219 7.73 -8.00 8.75
N CYS A 220 8.12 -6.90 8.10
CA CYS A 220 7.22 -6.11 7.26
C CYS A 220 7.40 -6.36 5.75
N VAL A 221 8.65 -6.49 5.28
CA VAL A 221 8.96 -6.50 3.84
C VAL A 221 8.28 -7.65 3.07
N PRO A 222 8.24 -8.90 3.58
CA PRO A 222 7.61 -10.00 2.85
C PRO A 222 6.12 -9.77 2.57
N SER A 223 5.38 -9.14 3.49
CA SER A 223 3.94 -8.91 3.29
C SER A 223 3.67 -7.86 2.22
N TRP A 224 4.52 -6.83 2.12
CA TRP A 224 4.43 -5.82 1.07
C TRP A 224 4.77 -6.38 -0.32
N LEU A 225 5.79 -7.26 -0.39
CA LEU A 225 6.21 -7.91 -1.64
C LEU A 225 5.25 -9.01 -2.10
N ALA A 226 4.52 -9.63 -1.18
CA ALA A 226 3.50 -10.65 -1.49
C ALA A 226 2.17 -10.06 -1.96
N ALA A 227 1.95 -8.75 -1.83
CA ALA A 227 0.70 -8.11 -2.25
C ALA A 227 0.54 -8.15 -3.79
N ASP A 228 -0.58 -8.70 -4.26
CA ASP A 228 -0.91 -8.83 -5.68
C ASP A 228 -0.94 -7.45 -6.38
N PRO A 229 -0.16 -7.24 -7.46
CA PRO A 229 -0.13 -5.97 -8.19
C PRO A 229 -1.49 -5.51 -8.71
N VAL A 230 -2.37 -6.44 -9.11
CA VAL A 230 -3.72 -6.13 -9.60
C VAL A 230 -4.59 -5.63 -8.46
N VAL A 231 -4.52 -6.28 -7.29
CA VAL A 231 -5.21 -5.84 -6.07
C VAL A 231 -4.73 -4.45 -5.65
N ARG A 232 -3.42 -4.19 -5.70
CA ARG A 232 -2.88 -2.86 -5.39
C ARG A 232 -3.38 -1.82 -6.39
N GLY A 233 -3.24 -2.09 -7.68
CA GLY A 233 -3.71 -1.20 -8.75
C GLY A 233 -5.20 -0.89 -8.65
N ALA A 234 -6.01 -1.87 -8.22
CA ALA A 234 -7.43 -1.67 -7.96
C ALA A 234 -7.67 -0.64 -6.84
N PHE A 235 -6.99 -0.79 -5.69
CA PHE A 235 -7.10 0.18 -4.60
C PHE A 235 -6.59 1.57 -4.99
N GLU A 236 -5.46 1.66 -5.68
CA GLU A 236 -4.94 2.94 -6.19
C GLU A 236 -5.94 3.59 -7.14
N PHE A 237 -6.52 2.84 -8.08
CA PHE A 237 -7.54 3.34 -8.99
C PHE A 237 -8.74 3.92 -8.22
N GLN A 238 -9.26 3.21 -7.22
CA GLN A 238 -10.35 3.72 -6.38
C GLN A 238 -9.98 5.01 -5.64
N ARG A 239 -8.72 5.19 -5.25
CA ARG A 239 -8.26 6.45 -4.64
C ARG A 239 -8.22 7.60 -5.63
N THR A 240 -7.80 7.34 -6.88
CA THR A 240 -7.84 8.37 -7.94
C THR A 240 -9.26 8.87 -8.21
N LEU A 241 -10.29 8.08 -7.84
CA LEU A 241 -11.70 8.46 -7.90
C LEU A 241 -12.21 9.17 -6.63
N GLY A 242 -11.34 9.46 -5.65
CA GLY A 242 -11.68 10.24 -4.46
C GLY A 242 -12.34 9.45 -3.32
N THR A 243 -12.20 8.13 -3.30
CA THR A 243 -12.85 7.27 -2.26
C THR A 243 -12.41 7.55 -0.83
N GLU A 244 -11.28 8.22 -0.61
CA GLU A 244 -10.83 8.63 0.73
C GLU A 244 -11.63 9.79 1.31
N GLN A 245 -12.20 10.64 0.47
CA GLN A 245 -12.90 11.85 0.89
C GLN A 245 -14.41 11.63 1.05
N ILE A 246 -14.90 10.45 0.67
CA ILE A 246 -16.31 10.09 0.73
C ILE A 246 -16.61 9.45 2.08
N GLU A 247 -17.43 10.10 2.89
CA GLU A 247 -17.92 9.53 4.15
C GLU A 247 -18.73 8.25 3.91
N HIS A 248 -18.46 7.22 4.71
CA HIS A 248 -19.12 5.92 4.60
C HIS A 248 -19.15 5.23 5.97
N PRO A 249 -20.07 4.28 6.25
CA PRO A 249 -20.05 3.51 7.50
C PRO A 249 -18.66 3.00 7.88
N GLY A 250 -18.25 3.31 9.12
CA GLY A 250 -16.92 2.94 9.64
C GLY A 250 -15.76 3.76 9.06
N GLY A 251 -16.02 4.98 8.55
CA GLY A 251 -14.99 5.94 8.15
C GLY A 251 -15.20 6.48 6.74
N THR A 252 -14.36 6.05 5.80
CA THR A 252 -14.38 6.48 4.40
C THR A 252 -14.81 5.33 3.49
N LEU A 253 -15.26 5.64 2.27
CA LEU A 253 -15.55 4.61 1.28
C LEU A 253 -14.31 3.76 1.01
N HIS A 254 -13.12 4.37 0.94
CA HIS A 254 -11.87 3.64 0.78
C HIS A 254 -11.65 2.61 1.91
N ALA A 255 -11.88 2.99 3.17
CA ALA A 255 -11.76 2.08 4.30
C ALA A 255 -12.76 0.92 4.23
N HIS A 256 -13.99 1.17 3.78
CA HIS A 256 -14.99 0.13 3.53
C HIS A 256 -14.54 -0.86 2.45
N LEU A 257 -14.04 -0.38 1.31
CA LEU A 257 -13.53 -1.25 0.23
C LEU A 257 -12.42 -2.19 0.72
N HIS A 258 -11.51 -1.71 1.59
CA HIS A 258 -10.49 -2.54 2.22
C HIS A 258 -11.09 -3.63 3.10
N ARG A 259 -12.11 -3.33 3.90
CA ARG A 259 -12.75 -4.32 4.78
C ARG A 259 -13.55 -5.36 4.01
N VAL A 260 -14.30 -4.95 2.98
CA VAL A 260 -15.03 -5.88 2.10
C VAL A 260 -14.04 -6.80 1.38
N HIS A 261 -12.97 -6.26 0.81
CA HIS A 261 -11.90 -7.07 0.21
C HIS A 261 -11.28 -8.04 1.24
N ALA A 262 -10.93 -7.56 2.43
CA ALA A 262 -10.35 -8.41 3.47
C ALA A 262 -11.27 -9.58 3.84
N LEU A 263 -12.58 -9.36 3.92
CA LEU A 263 -13.56 -10.43 4.15
C LEU A 263 -13.61 -11.43 3.00
N THR A 264 -13.57 -10.97 1.75
CA THR A 264 -13.52 -11.89 0.59
C THR A 264 -12.26 -12.74 0.59
N VAL A 265 -11.10 -12.19 0.98
CA VAL A 265 -9.85 -12.94 1.14
C VAL A 265 -9.95 -13.94 2.29
N GLU A 266 -10.41 -13.49 3.47
CA GLU A 266 -10.61 -14.34 4.65
C GLU A 266 -11.52 -15.54 4.33
N TRP A 267 -12.54 -15.30 3.51
CA TRP A 267 -13.52 -16.32 3.17
C TRP A 267 -13.16 -17.16 1.96
N ASN A 268 -11.99 -16.92 1.37
CA ASN A 268 -11.46 -17.63 0.20
C ASN A 268 -12.36 -17.50 -1.03
N ALA A 269 -12.86 -16.28 -1.26
CA ALA A 269 -13.56 -15.88 -2.48
C ALA A 269 -12.71 -16.12 -3.73
N ALA A 270 -13.35 -16.27 -4.89
CA ALA A 270 -12.64 -16.33 -6.16
C ALA A 270 -11.88 -15.01 -6.44
N PRO A 271 -10.72 -15.03 -7.13
CA PRO A 271 -9.94 -13.82 -7.42
C PRO A 271 -10.76 -12.70 -8.09
N ARG A 272 -11.67 -13.05 -9.01
CA ARG A 272 -12.60 -12.08 -9.62
C ARG A 272 -13.52 -11.39 -8.62
N ALA A 273 -13.99 -12.12 -7.60
CA ALA A 273 -14.86 -11.58 -6.55
C ALA A 273 -14.08 -10.71 -5.56
N GLN A 274 -12.83 -11.07 -5.26
CA GLN A 274 -11.93 -10.23 -4.46
C GLN A 274 -11.65 -8.89 -5.17
N LEU A 275 -11.34 -8.91 -6.45
CA LEU A 275 -11.16 -7.69 -7.24
C LEU A 275 -12.46 -6.88 -7.36
N ALA A 276 -13.59 -7.55 -7.59
CA ALA A 276 -14.88 -6.88 -7.61
C ALA A 276 -15.22 -6.24 -6.25
N ALA A 277 -14.87 -6.87 -5.13
CA ALA A 277 -15.06 -6.29 -3.80
C ALA A 277 -14.32 -4.96 -3.60
N ILE A 278 -13.13 -4.80 -4.19
CA ILE A 278 -12.39 -3.53 -4.16
C ILE A 278 -13.12 -2.44 -4.95
N CYS A 279 -13.83 -2.81 -6.02
CA CYS A 279 -14.34 -1.87 -7.02
C CYS A 279 -15.87 -1.80 -7.11
N HIS A 280 -16.60 -2.52 -6.25
CA HIS A 280 -18.04 -2.75 -6.38
C HIS A 280 -18.89 -1.47 -6.37
N ALA A 281 -18.38 -0.38 -5.80
CA ALA A 281 -19.04 0.92 -5.73
C ALA A 281 -18.70 1.85 -6.92
N SER A 282 -17.87 1.41 -7.87
CA SER A 282 -17.36 2.27 -8.96
C SER A 282 -18.47 2.95 -9.76
N TYR A 283 -19.53 2.22 -10.09
CA TYR A 283 -20.67 2.74 -10.85
C TYR A 283 -21.83 3.22 -9.96
N GLY A 284 -21.58 3.34 -8.65
CA GLY A 284 -22.63 3.43 -7.64
C GLY A 284 -23.42 2.11 -7.51
N THR A 285 -24.33 2.07 -6.56
CA THR A 285 -25.22 0.93 -6.29
C THR A 285 -26.65 1.40 -6.01
N ASP A 286 -27.61 0.48 -6.05
CA ASP A 286 -28.95 0.71 -5.51
C ASP A 286 -28.90 0.71 -3.98
N GLY A 287 -28.62 1.88 -3.40
CA GLY A 287 -28.27 2.09 -2.00
C GLY A 287 -27.10 3.07 -1.80
N PHE A 288 -26.31 3.30 -2.84
CA PHE A 288 -25.25 4.31 -2.90
C PHE A 288 -25.24 4.96 -4.30
N ALA A 289 -26.03 6.01 -4.48
CA ALA A 289 -26.23 6.63 -5.80
C ALA A 289 -25.01 7.39 -6.35
N HIS A 290 -23.97 7.61 -5.55
CA HIS A 290 -22.78 8.35 -5.95
C HIS A 290 -21.87 7.47 -6.83
N ALA A 291 -21.98 7.64 -8.15
CA ALA A 291 -21.10 6.97 -9.09
C ALA A 291 -19.71 7.63 -9.09
N LEU A 292 -18.67 6.82 -8.87
CA LEU A 292 -17.26 7.23 -8.96
C LEU A 292 -16.79 7.31 -10.42
N LEU A 293 -17.39 6.49 -11.28
CA LEU A 293 -17.15 6.39 -12.70
C LEU A 293 -18.49 6.30 -13.43
N PRO A 294 -18.68 7.04 -14.54
CA PRO A 294 -19.85 6.84 -15.40
C PRO A 294 -19.88 5.41 -15.96
N ALA A 295 -21.08 4.83 -16.11
CA ALA A 295 -21.25 3.46 -16.60
C ALA A 295 -20.85 3.28 -18.07
N GLU A 296 -20.63 4.37 -18.80
CA GLU A 296 -20.05 4.41 -20.14
C GLU A 296 -18.51 4.33 -20.16
N ASP A 297 -17.82 4.65 -19.05
CA ASP A 297 -16.35 4.74 -18.97
C ASP A 297 -15.73 3.47 -18.35
N ARG A 298 -16.37 2.31 -18.57
CA ARG A 298 -15.97 1.00 -18.00
C ARG A 298 -14.58 0.56 -18.41
N GLY A 299 -14.10 1.02 -19.58
CA GLY A 299 -12.79 0.65 -20.12
C GLY A 299 -11.62 1.00 -19.20
N ARG A 300 -11.77 2.05 -18.38
CA ARG A 300 -10.74 2.42 -17.39
C ARG A 300 -10.62 1.37 -16.29
N LEU A 301 -11.74 0.94 -15.72
CA LEU A 301 -11.72 -0.10 -14.68
C LEU A 301 -11.31 -1.45 -15.26
N HIS A 302 -11.78 -1.79 -16.46
CA HIS A 302 -11.37 -3.00 -17.20
C HIS A 302 -9.84 -3.12 -17.34
N THR A 303 -9.16 -2.01 -17.61
CA THR A 303 -7.70 -1.99 -17.76
C THR A 303 -6.97 -2.32 -16.44
N VAL A 304 -7.61 -2.05 -15.31
CA VAL A 304 -7.03 -2.25 -13.97
C VAL A 304 -7.29 -3.66 -13.44
N ILE A 305 -8.53 -4.14 -13.49
CA ILE A 305 -8.94 -5.40 -12.84
C ILE A 305 -9.26 -6.54 -13.82
N GLY A 306 -9.16 -6.26 -15.13
CA GLY A 306 -9.51 -7.20 -16.19
C GLY A 306 -11.02 -7.28 -16.47
N ALA A 307 -11.35 -7.81 -17.65
CA ALA A 307 -12.72 -7.89 -18.16
C ALA A 307 -13.69 -8.66 -17.25
N ASP A 308 -13.23 -9.78 -16.70
CA ASP A 308 -14.07 -10.71 -15.95
C ASP A 308 -14.50 -10.14 -14.58
N ALA A 309 -13.55 -9.54 -13.85
CA ALA A 309 -13.87 -8.88 -12.58
C ALA A 309 -14.71 -7.60 -12.80
N GLU A 310 -14.39 -6.81 -13.84
CA GLU A 310 -15.18 -5.62 -14.19
C GLU A 310 -16.63 -5.97 -14.54
N ALA A 311 -16.88 -7.07 -15.26
CA ALA A 311 -18.24 -7.51 -15.58
C ALA A 311 -19.07 -7.81 -14.32
N LEU A 312 -18.46 -8.34 -13.26
CA LEU A 312 -19.12 -8.55 -11.97
C LEU A 312 -19.38 -7.22 -11.24
N VAL A 313 -18.44 -6.26 -11.29
CA VAL A 313 -18.64 -4.91 -10.74
C VAL A 313 -19.81 -4.21 -11.43
N TYR A 314 -19.89 -4.29 -12.77
CA TYR A 314 -20.99 -3.75 -13.53
C TYR A 314 -22.31 -4.43 -13.15
N LEU A 315 -22.37 -5.76 -13.16
CA LEU A 315 -23.57 -6.52 -12.78
C LEU A 315 -24.08 -6.11 -11.39
N TYR A 316 -23.17 -5.95 -10.43
CA TYR A 316 -23.49 -5.55 -9.08
C TYR A 316 -24.03 -4.11 -9.02
N GLY A 317 -23.34 -3.16 -9.64
CA GLY A 317 -23.72 -1.74 -9.64
C GLY A 317 -24.96 -1.43 -10.48
N ALA A 318 -25.22 -2.21 -11.53
CA ALA A 318 -26.37 -2.08 -12.43
C ALA A 318 -27.64 -2.75 -11.90
N CYS A 319 -27.54 -3.65 -10.91
CA CYS A 319 -28.70 -4.33 -10.35
C CYS A 319 -29.71 -3.34 -9.72
N ASP A 320 -30.92 -3.28 -10.27
CA ASP A 320 -32.11 -2.75 -9.59
C ASP A 320 -32.51 -3.76 -8.52
N ARG A 321 -32.14 -3.50 -7.27
CA ARG A 321 -32.34 -4.43 -6.16
C ARG A 321 -33.82 -4.55 -5.83
N GLU A 322 -34.58 -3.46 -5.90
CA GLU A 322 -36.01 -3.48 -5.58
C GLU A 322 -36.79 -4.46 -6.47
N ARG A 323 -36.49 -4.49 -7.77
CA ARG A 323 -37.15 -5.41 -8.71
C ARG A 323 -36.51 -6.79 -8.71
N THR A 324 -35.17 -6.85 -8.73
CA THR A 324 -34.43 -8.12 -8.81
C THR A 324 -34.62 -8.96 -7.55
N TYR A 325 -34.64 -8.35 -6.36
CA TYR A 325 -34.64 -9.11 -5.11
C TYR A 325 -35.97 -9.82 -4.81
N ARG A 326 -37.04 -9.47 -5.53
CA ARG A 326 -38.33 -10.17 -5.48
C ARG A 326 -38.24 -11.61 -5.97
N ASP A 327 -37.25 -11.90 -6.83
CA ASP A 327 -37.04 -13.21 -7.45
C ASP A 327 -35.88 -13.99 -6.80
N LEU A 328 -35.33 -13.55 -5.66
CA LEU A 328 -34.32 -14.32 -4.94
C LEU A 328 -34.86 -15.70 -4.55
N GLY A 329 -33.99 -16.71 -4.66
CA GLY A 329 -34.33 -18.13 -4.54
C GLY A 329 -34.60 -18.81 -5.88
N GLN A 330 -34.84 -18.07 -6.97
CA GLN A 330 -35.02 -18.64 -8.31
C GLN A 330 -33.67 -18.95 -9.00
N ARG A 331 -33.67 -19.92 -9.93
CA ARG A 331 -32.51 -20.27 -10.77
C ARG A 331 -32.98 -20.50 -12.22
N PRO A 332 -32.48 -19.73 -13.21
CA PRO A 332 -31.57 -18.58 -13.07
C PRO A 332 -32.24 -17.39 -12.34
N LEU A 333 -31.42 -16.47 -11.80
CA LEU A 333 -31.92 -15.20 -11.24
C LEU A 333 -31.99 -14.16 -12.37
N THR A 334 -33.14 -13.50 -12.53
CA THR A 334 -33.28 -12.40 -13.50
C THR A 334 -32.87 -11.08 -12.85
N VAL A 335 -31.71 -10.55 -13.24
CA VAL A 335 -31.24 -9.22 -12.81
C VAL A 335 -31.77 -8.17 -13.77
N ILE A 336 -32.35 -7.11 -13.23
CA ILE A 336 -32.79 -5.95 -14.01
C ILE A 336 -31.71 -4.86 -13.95
N ASP A 337 -31.24 -4.42 -15.11
CA ASP A 337 -30.25 -3.37 -15.26
C ASP A 337 -30.91 -2.00 -15.12
N ARG A 338 -30.56 -1.24 -14.08
CA ARG A 338 -31.11 0.09 -13.80
C ARG A 338 -30.57 1.19 -14.71
N PHE A 339 -29.47 0.94 -15.44
CA PHE A 339 -28.91 1.89 -16.39
C PHE A 339 -29.57 1.77 -17.76
N THR A 340 -29.89 0.55 -18.20
CA THR A 340 -30.44 0.28 -19.55
C THR A 340 -31.93 -0.08 -19.54
N GLY A 341 -32.46 -0.59 -18.43
CA GLY A 341 -33.80 -1.17 -18.32
C GLY A 341 -33.90 -2.59 -18.85
N GLU A 342 -32.82 -3.17 -19.37
CA GLU A 342 -32.79 -4.55 -19.86
C GLU A 342 -32.75 -5.56 -18.69
N SER A 343 -33.12 -6.81 -18.96
CA SER A 343 -33.01 -7.90 -18.00
C SER A 343 -32.03 -8.96 -18.47
N ARG A 344 -31.28 -9.52 -17.53
CA ARG A 344 -30.30 -10.59 -17.76
C ARG A 344 -30.50 -11.72 -16.76
N ALA A 345 -30.67 -12.93 -17.27
CA ALA A 345 -30.60 -14.12 -16.44
C ALA A 345 -29.14 -14.43 -16.06
N ILE A 346 -28.87 -14.63 -14.77
CA ILE A 346 -27.56 -15.06 -14.26
C ILE A 346 -27.67 -16.41 -13.53
N GLU A 347 -26.63 -17.22 -13.67
CA GLU A 347 -26.52 -18.55 -13.08
C GLU A 347 -25.06 -18.93 -12.83
N GLY A 348 -24.83 -20.13 -12.28
CA GLY A 348 -23.48 -20.66 -12.07
C GLY A 348 -22.58 -19.74 -11.24
N THR A 349 -21.41 -19.42 -11.77
CA THR A 349 -20.38 -18.60 -11.12
C THR A 349 -20.81 -17.16 -10.95
N ASP A 350 -21.47 -16.56 -11.95
CA ASP A 350 -21.93 -15.16 -11.87
C ASP A 350 -22.93 -14.97 -10.74
N LEU A 351 -23.88 -15.90 -10.60
CA LEU A 351 -24.89 -15.86 -9.53
C LEU A 351 -24.27 -16.08 -8.15
N ARG A 352 -23.34 -17.03 -8.02
CA ARG A 352 -22.65 -17.27 -6.75
C ARG A 352 -21.84 -16.06 -6.32
N ASP A 353 -21.02 -15.50 -7.22
CA ASP A 353 -20.12 -14.40 -6.90
C ASP A 353 -20.90 -13.09 -6.66
N PHE A 354 -22.01 -12.87 -7.38
CA PHE A 354 -22.94 -11.77 -7.10
C PHE A 354 -23.54 -11.89 -5.69
N ALA A 355 -24.01 -13.08 -5.31
CA ALA A 355 -24.57 -13.33 -3.99
C ALA A 355 -23.52 -13.17 -2.88
N GLU A 356 -22.32 -13.69 -3.09
CA GLU A 356 -21.19 -13.56 -2.15
C GLU A 356 -20.80 -12.08 -1.92
N LEU A 357 -20.61 -11.32 -2.99
CA LEU A 357 -20.28 -9.89 -2.92
C LEU A 357 -21.39 -9.11 -2.20
N THR A 358 -22.65 -9.43 -2.46
CA THR A 358 -23.80 -8.83 -1.78
C THR A 358 -23.74 -9.12 -0.27
N ILE A 359 -23.57 -10.38 0.12
CA ILE A 359 -23.52 -10.77 1.54
C ILE A 359 -22.37 -10.06 2.27
N VAL A 360 -21.18 -10.04 1.68
CA VAL A 360 -19.98 -9.43 2.29
C VAL A 360 -20.16 -7.92 2.43
N ASN A 361 -20.69 -7.25 1.40
CA ASN A 361 -20.97 -5.82 1.45
C ASN A 361 -21.97 -5.47 2.56
N GLU A 362 -23.12 -6.15 2.59
CA GLU A 362 -24.16 -5.86 3.57
C GLU A 362 -23.72 -6.20 5.00
N LEU A 363 -22.88 -7.23 5.18
CA LEU A 363 -22.31 -7.55 6.48
C LEU A 363 -21.33 -6.47 6.98
N ASP A 364 -20.49 -5.91 6.12
CA ASP A 364 -19.62 -4.78 6.52
C ASP A 364 -20.46 -3.57 6.93
N VAL A 365 -21.47 -3.22 6.13
CA VAL A 365 -22.41 -2.13 6.46
C VAL A 365 -23.09 -2.40 7.80
N ALA A 366 -23.58 -3.61 8.05
CA ALA A 366 -24.25 -3.95 9.30
C ALA A 366 -23.34 -3.85 10.53
N ARG A 367 -22.05 -4.18 10.40
CA ARG A 367 -21.05 -4.06 11.48
C ARG A 367 -20.67 -2.61 11.79
N HIS A 368 -20.73 -1.72 10.82
CA HIS A 368 -20.13 -0.38 10.93
C HIS A 368 -21.13 0.78 10.86
N ALA A 369 -22.36 0.55 10.40
CA ALA A 369 -23.41 1.55 10.38
C ALA A 369 -24.29 1.50 11.63
N SER A 370 -24.79 2.67 12.04
CA SER A 370 -25.83 2.80 13.07
C SER A 370 -27.19 2.45 12.49
N LEU A 371 -27.53 1.15 12.46
CA LEU A 371 -28.78 0.63 11.90
C LEU A 371 -29.83 0.35 12.98
N SER A 372 -31.11 0.53 12.63
CA SER A 372 -32.23 0.07 13.46
C SER A 372 -32.31 -1.46 13.49
N ALA A 373 -33.00 -2.01 14.49
CA ALA A 373 -33.21 -3.46 14.59
C ALA A 373 -33.94 -4.04 13.37
N SER A 374 -34.91 -3.31 12.81
CA SER A 374 -35.65 -3.75 11.61
C SER A 374 -34.76 -3.79 10.37
N THR A 375 -33.84 -2.82 10.21
CA THR A 375 -32.89 -2.82 9.10
C THR A 375 -31.88 -3.97 9.22
N ARG A 376 -31.40 -4.27 10.43
CA ARG A 376 -30.53 -5.43 10.68
C ARG A 376 -31.23 -6.74 10.35
N GLU A 377 -32.48 -6.92 10.78
CA GLU A 377 -33.23 -8.14 10.42
C GLU A 377 -33.45 -8.23 8.91
N GLY A 378 -33.71 -7.12 8.22
CA GLY A 378 -33.81 -7.08 6.77
C GLY A 378 -32.52 -7.53 6.06
N ILE A 379 -31.34 -7.15 6.57
CA ILE A 379 -30.05 -7.65 6.07
C ILE A 379 -29.93 -9.16 6.30
N ARG A 380 -30.33 -9.66 7.49
CA ARG A 380 -30.31 -11.10 7.78
C ARG A 380 -31.25 -11.88 6.87
N ASP A 381 -32.44 -11.36 6.59
CA ASP A 381 -33.39 -11.94 5.64
C ASP A 381 -32.84 -12.00 4.22
N LEU A 382 -32.17 -10.93 3.78
CA LEU A 382 -31.45 -10.92 2.50
C LEU A 382 -30.37 -12.01 2.46
N VAL A 383 -29.55 -12.14 3.52
CA VAL A 383 -28.52 -13.18 3.60
C VAL A 383 -29.15 -14.59 3.56
N ARG A 384 -30.30 -14.80 4.23
CA ARG A 384 -31.04 -16.07 4.17
C ARG A 384 -31.53 -16.38 2.75
N ALA A 385 -32.05 -15.38 2.03
CA ALA A 385 -32.49 -15.55 0.64
C ALA A 385 -31.32 -15.91 -0.30
N LEU A 386 -30.15 -15.28 -0.09
CA LEU A 386 -28.93 -15.53 -0.86
C LEU A 386 -28.21 -16.84 -0.50
N ALA A 387 -28.56 -17.48 0.63
CA ALA A 387 -27.97 -18.75 1.04
C ALA A 387 -28.16 -19.87 0.02
N SER A 388 -29.24 -19.79 -0.78
CA SER A 388 -29.47 -20.72 -1.88
C SER A 388 -28.37 -20.64 -2.95
N TYR A 389 -27.68 -19.50 -3.09
CA TYR A 389 -26.65 -19.25 -4.11
C TYR A 389 -25.22 -19.33 -3.54
N ALA A 390 -25.00 -18.87 -2.30
CA ALA A 390 -23.71 -18.83 -1.62
C ALA A 390 -23.81 -19.39 -0.19
N PRO A 391 -24.08 -20.70 -0.02
CA PRO A 391 -24.45 -21.28 1.28
C PRO A 391 -23.38 -21.14 2.37
N THR A 392 -22.11 -21.34 2.02
CA THR A 392 -21.00 -21.25 2.98
C THR A 392 -20.82 -19.82 3.50
N VAL A 393 -20.92 -18.84 2.61
CA VAL A 393 -20.78 -17.41 2.91
C VAL A 393 -21.96 -16.93 3.76
N ALA A 394 -23.18 -17.29 3.37
CA ALA A 394 -24.38 -16.96 4.11
C ALA A 394 -24.37 -17.56 5.54
N ALA A 395 -23.94 -18.81 5.69
CA ALA A 395 -23.81 -19.45 7.00
C ALA A 395 -22.82 -18.70 7.91
N ARG A 396 -21.67 -18.29 7.37
CA ARG A 396 -20.67 -17.48 8.11
C ARG A 396 -21.22 -16.13 8.52
N ALA A 397 -21.90 -15.42 7.61
CA ALA A 397 -22.50 -14.12 7.90
C ALA A 397 -23.59 -14.21 8.98
N LEU A 398 -24.49 -15.21 8.90
CA LEU A 398 -25.57 -15.40 9.88
C LEU A 398 -25.07 -15.79 11.28
N ALA A 399 -23.90 -16.43 11.36
CA ALA A 399 -23.24 -16.82 12.59
C ALA A 399 -22.39 -15.69 13.22
N ASP A 400 -22.22 -14.53 12.56
CA ASP A 400 -21.39 -13.46 13.08
C ASP A 400 -22.04 -12.79 14.31
N PRO A 401 -21.43 -12.87 15.51
CA PRO A 401 -21.99 -12.29 16.71
C PRO A 401 -21.97 -10.75 16.71
N ARG A 402 -21.11 -10.12 15.89
CA ARG A 402 -20.95 -8.66 15.80
C ARG A 402 -22.09 -7.98 15.04
N ASP A 403 -22.95 -8.75 14.38
CA ASP A 403 -24.20 -8.26 13.77
C ASP A 403 -25.42 -8.41 14.70
N GLY A 404 -25.19 -8.44 16.01
CA GLY A 404 -26.27 -8.41 17.02
C GLY A 404 -26.79 -9.79 17.43
N GLY A 405 -25.88 -10.74 17.67
CA GLY A 405 -26.26 -11.99 18.35
C GLY A 405 -26.93 -11.70 19.69
N LEU A 406 -28.23 -11.98 19.82
CA LEU A 406 -28.85 -12.17 21.13
C LEU A 406 -28.09 -13.30 21.84
N PRO A 407 -27.75 -13.17 23.14
CA PRO A 407 -27.11 -14.27 23.85
C PRO A 407 -28.01 -15.50 23.79
N THR A 408 -27.49 -16.62 23.33
CA THR A 408 -28.10 -17.94 23.53
C THR A 408 -28.22 -18.15 25.04
N ILE A 409 -29.43 -17.98 25.56
CA ILE A 409 -29.79 -18.39 26.92
C ILE A 409 -29.83 -19.92 26.89
N ALA A 410 -28.84 -20.53 27.55
CA ALA A 410 -28.87 -21.94 27.92
C ALA A 410 -29.66 -22.10 29.23
#